data_AF-A0A5T0UGZ7-F1
#
_entry.id   AF-A0A5T0UGZ7-F1
#
_cell.length_a   1.000
_cell.length_b   1.000
_cell.length_c   1.000
_cell.angle_alpha   90.00
_cell.angle_beta   90.00
_cell.angle_gamma   90.00
#
_symmetry.space_group_name_H-M   'P 1'
#
loop_
_entity.id
_entity.type
_entity.pdbx_description
1 polymer ?
#
loop_
_entity_poly.entity_id
_entity_poly.type
_entity_poly.pdbx_seq_one_letter_code
_entity_poly.pdbx_strand_id
1 'polypeptide(L)'
;GTITTGPNERISSLNQNHFGFEEFEVLETVIQGHKKLYDIMKEKDALYAKADFTEEDGLKAADLEAQFAEMDGWNAEADASQLLQSVGIPESMHTQKMSELSESEKVKVLL
;
A
#
# COMPACT_ATOMS: atom_id res chain seq x y z
N GLY A 1 14.27 -30.98 7.85
CA GLY A 1 13.00 -31.61 8.23
C GLY A 1 12.02 -31.37 7.11
N THR A 2 11.39 -32.42 6.61
CA THR A 2 10.47 -32.38 5.46
C THR A 2 9.05 -32.24 5.98
N ILE A 3 8.37 -31.13 5.69
CA ILE A 3 6.96 -30.93 6.08
C ILE A 3 6.08 -31.64 5.04
N THR A 4 5.31 -32.64 5.48
CA THR A 4 4.31 -33.35 4.68
C THR A 4 2.94 -32.87 5.13
N THR A 5 2.18 -32.22 4.24
CA THR A 5 0.82 -31.74 4.50
C THR A 5 -0.21 -32.74 3.97
N GLY A 6 -1.16 -33.14 4.83
CA GLY A 6 -2.27 -34.03 4.49
C GLY A 6 -3.41 -33.33 3.72
N PRO A 7 -4.21 -34.06 2.93
CA PRO A 7 -5.06 -33.49 1.87
C PRO A 7 -6.39 -32.85 2.32
N ASN A 8 -6.67 -32.70 3.62
CA ASN A 8 -8.00 -32.28 4.09
C ASN A 8 -8.03 -31.25 5.23
N GLU A 9 -6.92 -30.57 5.50
CA GLU A 9 -6.96 -29.45 6.43
C GLU A 9 -7.21 -28.17 5.64
N ARG A 10 -8.42 -27.61 5.75
CA ARG A 10 -8.68 -26.22 5.40
C ARG A 10 -7.85 -25.37 6.36
N ILE A 11 -6.63 -25.07 5.94
CA ILE A 11 -5.83 -24.00 6.52
C ILE A 11 -6.59 -22.71 6.16
N SER A 12 -7.56 -22.33 7.00
CA SER A 12 -7.92 -20.93 7.16
C SER A 12 -6.65 -20.28 7.69
N SER A 13 -5.77 -19.90 6.76
CA SER A 13 -4.62 -19.05 7.02
C SER A 13 -5.23 -17.76 7.54
N LEU A 14 -5.35 -17.67 8.85
CA LEU A 14 -5.63 -16.45 9.56
C LEU A 14 -4.48 -15.55 9.16
N ASN A 15 -4.75 -14.69 8.19
CA ASN A 15 -3.81 -13.78 7.58
C ASN A 15 -3.44 -12.74 8.64
N GLN A 16 -2.63 -13.16 9.62
CA GLN A 16 -1.85 -12.30 10.49
C GLN A 16 -0.66 -11.77 9.68
N ASN A 17 -0.88 -11.20 8.49
CA ASN A 17 0.13 -10.32 7.88
C ASN A 17 0.15 -8.99 8.63
N HIS A 18 0.43 -9.03 9.93
CA HIS A 18 1.04 -7.89 10.59
C HIS A 18 2.43 -7.60 9.96
N PHE A 19 3.06 -8.63 9.36
CA PHE A 19 4.32 -8.55 8.61
C PHE A 19 4.18 -7.98 7.19
N GLY A 20 2.98 -7.84 6.65
CA GLY A 20 2.78 -7.41 5.27
C GLY A 20 3.18 -5.96 5.01
N PHE A 21 3.22 -5.14 6.06
CA PHE A 21 3.55 -3.70 5.97
C PHE A 21 4.92 -3.38 6.57
N GLU A 22 5.56 -4.34 7.25
CA GLU A 22 6.75 -4.12 8.06
C GLU A 22 7.98 -3.70 7.24
N GLU A 23 8.06 -4.14 5.99
CA GLU A 23 9.12 -3.72 5.08
C GLU A 23 8.83 -2.41 4.34
N PHE A 24 7.59 -1.94 4.42
CA PHE A 24 7.12 -0.74 3.74
C PHE A 24 7.31 0.49 4.63
N GLU A 25 7.43 1.64 3.98
CA GLU A 25 7.55 2.92 4.67
C GLU A 25 6.23 3.27 5.37
N VAL A 26 6.32 4.04 6.45
CA VAL A 26 5.14 4.50 7.20
C VAL A 26 4.19 5.26 6.28
N LEU A 27 4.74 6.15 5.46
CA LEU A 27 3.99 6.91 4.47
C LEU A 27 3.26 5.99 3.49
N GLU A 28 3.97 5.01 2.92
CA GLU A 28 3.39 4.08 1.95
C GLU A 28 2.28 3.24 2.59
N THR A 29 2.43 2.86 3.86
CA THR A 29 1.42 2.09 4.61
C THR A 29 0.12 2.87 4.79
N VAL A 30 0.20 4.19 5.04
CA VAL A 30 -1.00 5.04 5.12
C VAL A 30 -1.66 5.17 3.75
N ILE A 31 -0.88 5.35 2.69
CA ILE A 31 -1.38 5.43 1.31
C ILE A 31 -2.03 4.10 0.90
N GLN A 32 -1.48 2.96 1.33
CA GLN A 32 -2.08 1.63 1.16
C GLN A 32 -3.42 1.50 1.89
N GLY A 33 -3.62 2.21 3.00
CA GLY A 33 -4.92 2.35 3.66
C GLY A 33 -5.99 2.91 2.71
N HIS A 34 -5.58 3.81 1.81
CA HIS A 34 -6.42 4.31 0.73
C HIS A 34 -6.43 3.33 -0.46
N LYS A 35 -7.00 2.15 -0.23
CA LYS A 35 -6.98 1.01 -1.17
C LYS A 35 -7.28 1.40 -2.61
N LYS A 36 -8.28 2.25 -2.84
CA LYS A 36 -8.68 2.64 -4.20
C LYS A 36 -7.58 3.41 -4.94
N LEU A 37 -6.88 4.31 -4.25
CA LEU A 37 -5.75 5.03 -4.82
C LEU A 37 -4.56 4.09 -5.07
N TYR A 38 -4.26 3.24 -4.08
CA TYR A 38 -3.15 2.30 -4.18
C TYR A 38 -3.35 1.26 -5.29
N ASP A 39 -4.58 0.77 -5.48
CA ASP A 39 -4.95 -0.12 -6.59
C ASP A 39 -4.67 0.55 -7.93
N ILE A 40 -5.09 1.81 -8.10
CA ILE A 40 -4.84 2.58 -9.31
C ILE A 40 -3.35 2.79 -9.54
N MET A 41 -2.55 3.08 -8.50
CA MET A 41 -1.10 3.19 -8.64
C MET A 41 -0.48 1.87 -9.11
N LYS A 42 -0.87 0.74 -8.51
CA LYS A 42 -0.38 -0.58 -8.93
C LYS A 42 -0.82 -0.96 -10.32
N GLU A 43 -2.06 -0.65 -10.69
CA GLU A 43 -2.59 -0.96 -12.01
C GLU A 43 -1.90 -0.11 -13.08
N LYS A 44 -1.65 1.18 -12.80
CA LYS A 44 -0.78 2.04 -13.63
C LYS A 44 0.63 1.48 -13.74
N ASP A 45 1.28 1.14 -12.63
CA ASP A 45 2.64 0.59 -12.63
C ASP A 45 2.71 -0.71 -13.46
N ALA A 46 1.74 -1.61 -13.29
CA ALA A 46 1.64 -2.83 -14.09
C ALA A 46 1.40 -2.56 -15.58
N LEU A 47 0.61 -1.53 -15.92
CA LEU A 47 0.41 -1.08 -17.29
C LEU A 47 1.69 -0.50 -17.89
N TYR A 48 2.45 0.30 -17.13
CA TYR A 48 3.74 0.85 -17.58
C TYR A 48 4.84 -0.22 -17.66
N ALA A 49 4.78 -1.26 -16.82
CA ALA A 49 5.73 -2.37 -16.81
C ALA A 49 5.51 -3.36 -17.97
N LYS A 50 4.34 -3.34 -18.63
CA LYS A 50 4.11 -4.11 -19.85
C LYS A 50 5.01 -3.60 -20.98
N ALA A 51 5.85 -4.49 -21.51
CA ALA A 51 6.61 -4.22 -22.72
C ALA A 51 5.74 -4.13 -23.99
N ASP A 52 4.55 -4.73 -23.96
CA ASP A 52 3.57 -4.77 -25.06
C ASP A 52 2.42 -3.79 -24.74
N PHE A 53 2.72 -2.49 -24.80
CA PHE A 53 1.74 -1.44 -24.51
C PHE A 53 0.80 -1.28 -25.71
N THR A 54 -0.46 -1.69 -25.55
CA THR A 54 -1.48 -1.62 -26.60
C THR A 54 -2.35 -0.36 -26.49
N GLU A 55 -3.12 -0.04 -27.54
CA GLU A 55 -4.08 1.08 -27.50
C GLU A 55 -5.14 0.91 -26.39
N GLU A 56 -5.56 -0.32 -26.08
CA GLU A 56 -6.45 -0.61 -24.94
C GLU A 56 -5.79 -0.31 -23.58
N ASP A 57 -4.50 -0.63 -23.42
CA ASP A 57 -3.73 -0.29 -22.22
C ASP A 57 -3.58 1.24 -22.09
N GLY A 58 -3.44 1.96 -23.21
CA GLY A 58 -3.45 3.43 -23.26
C GLY A 58 -4.77 4.05 -22.82
N LEU A 59 -5.90 3.49 -23.25
CA LEU A 59 -7.24 3.92 -22.81
C LEU A 59 -7.44 3.67 -21.31
N LYS A 60 -7.00 2.52 -20.80
CA LYS A 60 -7.04 2.22 -19.36
C LYS A 60 -6.14 3.13 -18.55
N ALA A 61 -4.91 3.38 -19.02
CA ALA A 61 -3.99 4.28 -18.34
C ALA A 61 -4.58 5.69 -18.22
N ALA A 62 -5.24 6.19 -19.28
CA ALA A 62 -5.92 7.48 -19.25
C ALA A 62 -7.09 7.54 -18.25
N ASP A 63 -7.91 6.50 -18.18
CA ASP A 63 -9.02 6.40 -17.21
C ASP A 63 -8.51 6.32 -15.76
N LEU A 64 -7.51 5.48 -15.52
CA LEU A 64 -6.83 5.34 -14.23
C LEU A 64 -6.18 6.65 -13.80
N GLU A 65 -5.57 7.38 -14.73
CA GLU A 65 -4.94 8.67 -14.45
C GLU A 65 -5.98 9.75 -14.13
N ALA A 66 -7.13 9.73 -14.79
CA ALA A 66 -8.25 10.60 -14.44
C ALA A 66 -8.78 10.28 -13.03
N GLN A 67 -9.02 9.00 -12.72
CA GLN A 67 -9.45 8.58 -11.39
C GLN A 67 -8.41 8.88 -10.30
N PHE A 68 -7.12 8.73 -10.61
CA PHE A 68 -6.03 9.11 -9.71
C PHE A 68 -6.07 10.61 -9.40
N ALA A 69 -6.26 11.44 -10.43
CA ALA A 69 -6.38 12.89 -10.26
C ALA A 69 -7.67 13.29 -9.50
N GLU A 70 -8.80 12.63 -9.75
CA GLU A 70 -10.07 12.87 -9.04
C GLU A 70 -10.00 12.53 -7.54
N MET A 71 -9.20 11.53 -7.18
CA MET A 71 -8.97 11.14 -5.78
C MET A 71 -7.82 11.91 -5.12
N ASP A 72 -7.39 13.02 -5.74
CA ASP A 72 -6.31 13.86 -5.22
C ASP A 72 -5.01 13.07 -5.01
N GLY A 73 -4.75 12.08 -5.87
CA GLY A 73 -3.64 11.15 -5.73
C GLY A 73 -2.26 11.79 -5.67
N TRP A 74 -2.10 12.93 -6.33
CA TRP A 74 -0.88 13.75 -6.25
C TRP A 74 -0.65 14.35 -4.87
N ASN A 75 -1.72 14.58 -4.11
CA ASN A 75 -1.66 15.06 -2.73
C ASN A 75 -1.77 13.92 -1.72
N ALA A 76 -1.95 12.66 -2.14
CA ALA A 76 -2.09 11.55 -1.21
C ALA A 76 -0.89 11.37 -0.28
N GLU A 77 0.34 11.59 -0.78
CA GLU A 77 1.55 11.62 0.05
C GLU A 77 1.51 12.78 1.07
N ALA A 78 1.08 13.97 0.64
CA ALA A 78 0.98 15.13 1.51
C ALA A 78 -0.11 14.95 2.57
N ASP A 79 -1.27 14.42 2.20
CA ASP A 79 -2.39 14.13 3.10
C ASP A 79 -2.03 13.04 4.10
N ALA A 80 -1.40 11.95 3.65
CA ALA A 80 -0.85 10.91 4.51
C ALA A 80 0.18 11.47 5.49
N SER A 81 1.10 12.33 5.02
CA SER A 81 2.08 13.02 5.86
C SER A 81 1.41 13.90 6.91
N GLN A 82 0.39 14.68 6.55
CA GLN A 82 -0.36 15.52 7.48
C GLN A 82 -1.14 14.69 8.51
N LEU A 83 -1.74 13.58 8.09
CA LEU A 83 -2.45 12.66 8.98
C LEU A 83 -1.49 12.06 10.01
N LEU A 84 -0.33 11.58 9.57
CA LEU A 84 0.74 11.05 10.43
C LEU A 84 1.20 12.09 11.45
N GLN A 85 1.45 13.32 11.00
CA GLN A 85 1.81 14.43 11.90
C GLN A 85 0.70 14.72 12.92
N SER A 86 -0.57 14.65 12.51
CA SER A 86 -1.72 14.86 13.41
C SER A 86 -1.84 13.81 14.51
N VAL A 87 -1.36 12.59 14.31
CA VAL A 87 -1.32 11.52 15.33
C VAL A 87 -0.01 11.48 16.14
N GLY A 88 0.92 12.40 15.81
CA GLY A 88 2.19 12.59 16.49
C GLY A 88 3.37 11.81 15.91
N ILE A 89 3.30 11.43 14.63
CA ILE A 89 4.40 10.80 13.88
C ILE A 89 5.09 11.90 13.04
N PRO A 90 6.32 12.32 13.40
CA PRO A 90 7.03 13.38 12.68
C PRO A 90 7.49 12.93 11.29
N GLU A 91 7.73 13.88 10.39
CA GLU A 91 8.14 13.61 9.00
C GLU A 91 9.40 12.74 8.88
N SER A 92 10.33 12.85 9.83
CA SER A 92 11.55 12.04 9.86
C SER A 92 11.27 10.55 10.01
N MET A 93 10.08 10.18 10.49
CA MET A 93 9.65 8.80 10.62
C MET A 93 8.82 8.33 9.42
N HIS A 94 8.41 9.21 8.50
CA HIS A 94 7.54 8.85 7.36
C HIS A 94 8.24 7.90 6.39
N THR A 95 9.54 8.09 6.20
CA THR A 95 10.40 7.23 5.36
C THR A 95 11.05 6.08 6.14
N GLN A 96 10.77 5.97 7.44
CA GLN A 96 11.23 4.80 8.20
C GLN A 96 10.35 3.60 7.86
N LYS A 97 10.88 2.40 8.07
CA LYS A 97 10.06 1.20 7.90
C LYS A 97 9.06 1.08 9.04
N MET A 98 7.88 0.52 8.75
CA MET A 98 6.93 0.13 9.80
C MET A 98 7.56 -0.84 10.81
N SER A 99 8.57 -1.61 10.43
CA SER A 99 9.36 -2.44 11.37
C SER A 99 10.08 -1.64 12.45
N GLU A 100 10.52 -0.42 12.14
CA GLU A 100 11.34 0.44 13.02
C GLU A 100 10.49 1.24 14.02
N LEU A 101 9.18 1.36 13.75
CA LEU A 101 8.22 1.96 14.65
C LEU A 101 7.91 1.05 15.84
N SER A 102 7.63 1.65 16.99
CA SER A 102 7.10 0.93 18.15
C SER A 102 5.68 0.43 17.90
N GLU A 103 5.27 -0.64 18.58
CA GLU A 103 3.92 -1.22 18.44
C GLU A 103 2.80 -0.17 18.64
N SER A 104 3.01 0.78 19.55
CA SER A 104 2.06 1.88 19.79
C SER A 104 1.96 2.85 18.61
N GLU A 105 3.06 3.10 17.91
CA GLU A 105 3.07 3.95 16.71
C GLU A 105 2.46 3.21 15.51
N LYS A 106 2.79 1.93 15.32
CA LYS A 106 2.16 1.10 14.27
C LYS A 106 0.64 1.12 14.38
N VAL A 107 0.08 1.02 15.60
CA VAL A 107 -1.37 1.11 15.83
C VAL A 107 -1.94 2.46 15.39
N LYS A 108 -1.24 3.57 15.64
CA LYS A 108 -1.69 4.91 15.22
C LYS A 108 -1.71 5.09 13.70
N VAL A 109 -0.74 4.46 13.02
CA VAL A 109 -0.61 4.51 11.55
C VAL A 109 -1.71 3.67 10.87
N LEU A 110 -2.14 2.58 11.52
CA LEU A 110 -3.12 1.64 11.00
C LEU A 110 -4.57 1.96 11.41
N LEU A 111 -4.81 3.08 12.11
CA LEU A 111 -6.13 3.51 12.61
C LEU A 111 -6.77 4.52 11.67
#